data_AF-A0A1F7QSK4-F1
#
_entry.id   AF-A0A1F7QSK4-F1
#
_cell.length_a   1.000
_cell.length_b   1.000
_cell.length_c   1.000
_cell.angle_alpha   90.00
_cell.angle_beta   90.00
_cell.angle_gamma   90.00
#
_symmetry.space_group_name_H-M   'P 1'
#
loop_
_entity.id
_entity.type
_entity.pdbx_description
1 polymer ?
#
loop_
_entity_poly.entity_id
_entity_poly.type
_entity_poly.pdbx_seq_one_letter_code
_entity_poly.pdbx_strand_id
1 'polypeptide(L)'
;MPKAVITAGATGFGSPDFGKALGNDGNGPFALLEPGPGFKVDGLRPEGREIETAFRAAVQKATGSYPLGGHQLSAGGLWLLKLVLDKARTDELEAFRKAVFALDLPVGSLVNGWGAKFDETGQNSNARVQHYMLQWQNGALVSVWPEEFTTNRTKWLPLPAWDQRK
;
A
#
# COMPACT_ATOMS: atom_id res chain seq x y z
N MET A 1 15.21 -13.54 -22.50
CA MET A 1 14.90 -12.45 -21.54
C MET A 1 13.65 -12.81 -20.76
N PRO A 2 13.55 -12.45 -19.46
CA PRO A 2 12.33 -12.70 -18.68
C PRO A 2 11.14 -11.92 -19.28
N LYS A 3 9.93 -12.51 -19.23
CA LYS A 3 8.69 -11.85 -19.67
C LYS A 3 8.22 -10.74 -18.72
N ALA A 4 8.63 -10.82 -17.46
CA ALA A 4 8.39 -9.83 -16.40
C ALA A 4 9.47 -9.99 -15.32
N VAL A 5 9.77 -8.89 -14.62
CA VAL A 5 10.58 -8.91 -13.39
C VAL A 5 9.64 -8.47 -12.28
N ILE A 6 9.46 -9.31 -11.26
CA ILE A 6 8.55 -9.05 -10.15
C ILE A 6 9.36 -9.14 -8.86
N THR A 7 9.23 -8.11 -8.03
CA THR A 7 9.83 -8.06 -6.70
C THR A 7 8.76 -7.79 -5.65
N ALA A 8 9.10 -7.94 -4.37
CA ALA A 8 8.21 -7.61 -3.27
C ALA A 8 8.95 -6.74 -2.25
N GLY A 9 8.23 -5.78 -1.66
CA GLY A 9 8.73 -4.95 -0.57
C GLY A 9 8.86 -3.46 -0.90
N ALA A 10 8.77 -2.64 0.15
CA ALA A 10 8.86 -1.18 0.09
C ALA A 10 10.30 -0.65 -0.09
N THR A 11 11.31 -1.53 -0.07
CA THR A 11 12.72 -1.19 -0.26
C THR A 11 13.22 -1.66 -1.63
N GLY A 12 14.43 -1.26 -2.03
CA GLY A 12 14.98 -1.61 -3.34
C GLY A 12 14.11 -1.06 -4.47
N PHE A 13 13.46 -1.96 -5.24
CA PHE A 13 12.51 -1.60 -6.29
C PHE A 13 11.27 -0.85 -5.77
N GLY A 14 10.95 -0.92 -4.47
CA GLY A 14 9.89 -0.11 -3.85
C GLY A 14 10.31 1.32 -3.52
N SER A 15 11.60 1.64 -3.57
CA SER A 15 12.13 2.94 -3.15
C SER A 15 12.10 3.97 -4.27
N PRO A 16 11.72 5.23 -4.01
CA PRO A 16 11.87 6.33 -4.97
C PRO A 16 13.30 6.50 -5.48
N ASP A 17 14.31 6.13 -4.69
CA ASP A 17 15.71 6.29 -5.07
C ASP A 17 16.11 5.36 -6.22
N PHE A 18 15.44 4.22 -6.39
CA PHE A 18 15.60 3.38 -7.57
C PHE A 18 15.22 4.15 -8.85
N GLY A 19 14.05 4.78 -8.85
CA GLY A 19 13.57 5.59 -9.97
C GLY A 19 14.45 6.81 -10.24
N LYS A 20 14.92 7.50 -9.20
CA LYS A 20 15.84 8.64 -9.34
C LYS A 20 17.19 8.23 -9.93
N ALA A 21 17.73 7.09 -9.51
CA ALA A 21 19.05 6.64 -9.93
C ALA A 21 19.06 6.10 -11.37
N LEU A 22 17.99 5.41 -11.78
CA LEU A 22 17.93 4.74 -13.08
C LEU A 22 17.12 5.50 -14.12
N GLY A 23 16.18 6.36 -13.73
CA GLY A 23 15.31 7.04 -14.70
C GLY A 23 14.62 6.05 -15.64
N ASN A 24 14.73 6.26 -16.95
CA ASN A 24 14.10 5.40 -17.96
C ASN A 24 14.65 3.96 -17.96
N ASP A 25 15.90 3.78 -17.54
CA ASP A 25 16.53 2.47 -17.37
C ASP A 25 15.84 1.67 -16.23
N GLY A 26 15.13 2.34 -15.33
CA GLY A 26 14.35 1.71 -14.26
C GLY A 26 12.96 1.22 -14.69
N ASN A 27 12.51 1.47 -15.92
CA ASN A 27 11.12 1.17 -16.33
C ASN A 27 10.87 -0.32 -16.58
N GLY A 28 9.69 -0.80 -16.19
CA GLY A 28 9.19 -2.15 -16.47
C GLY A 28 9.04 -3.09 -15.27
N PRO A 29 10.01 -3.18 -14.33
CA PRO A 29 9.87 -4.03 -13.15
C PRO A 29 8.60 -3.73 -12.35
N PHE A 30 8.01 -4.80 -11.83
CA PHE A 30 6.90 -4.74 -10.90
C PHE A 30 7.39 -4.88 -9.47
N ALA A 31 6.68 -4.22 -8.56
CA ALA A 31 6.88 -4.37 -7.13
C ALA A 31 5.54 -4.57 -6.41
N LEU A 32 5.43 -5.65 -5.64
CA LEU A 32 4.30 -5.93 -4.75
C LEU A 32 4.50 -5.20 -3.42
N LEU A 33 3.73 -4.13 -3.17
CA LEU A 33 3.82 -3.31 -1.94
C LEU A 33 2.56 -2.46 -1.71
N GLU A 34 2.65 -1.44 -0.84
CA GLU A 34 1.62 -0.43 -0.57
C GLU A 34 1.26 0.36 -1.84
N PRO A 35 0.05 0.94 -1.93
CA PRO A 35 -0.39 1.59 -3.16
C PRO A 35 0.44 2.85 -3.48
N GLY A 36 0.85 2.95 -4.75
CA GLY A 36 1.52 4.12 -5.33
C GLY A 36 0.53 5.10 -5.99
N PRO A 37 1.05 6.08 -6.75
CA PRO A 37 0.22 7.00 -7.51
C PRO A 37 -0.78 6.31 -8.43
N GLY A 38 -1.94 6.95 -8.60
CA GLY A 38 -3.11 6.39 -9.29
C GLY A 38 -4.05 5.56 -8.42
N PHE A 39 -3.75 5.43 -7.12
CA PHE A 39 -4.64 4.78 -6.17
C PHE A 39 -6.01 5.47 -6.08
N LYS A 40 -7.07 4.71 -6.32
CA LYS A 40 -8.46 5.18 -6.33
C LYS A 40 -9.03 5.20 -4.92
N VAL A 41 -9.03 6.38 -4.31
CA VAL A 41 -9.62 6.59 -2.98
C VAL A 41 -11.14 6.34 -2.99
N ASP A 42 -11.80 6.56 -4.13
CA ASP A 42 -13.24 6.28 -4.27
C ASP A 42 -13.58 4.79 -4.22
N GLY A 43 -12.62 3.91 -4.54
CA GLY A 43 -12.80 2.47 -4.40
C GLY A 43 -12.79 2.00 -2.94
N LEU A 44 -12.37 2.85 -2.00
CA LEU A 44 -12.33 2.52 -0.57
C LEU A 44 -13.71 2.61 0.08
N ARG A 45 -13.79 1.99 1.25
CA ARG A 45 -14.94 2.15 2.15
C ARG A 45 -14.97 3.58 2.69
N PRO A 46 -16.13 4.10 3.13
CA PRO A 46 -16.25 5.47 3.61
C PRO A 46 -15.19 5.84 4.66
N GLU A 47 -14.98 4.97 5.65
CA GLU A 47 -13.98 5.17 6.70
C GLU A 47 -12.54 5.17 6.18
N GLY A 48 -12.24 4.31 5.20
CA GLY A 48 -10.93 4.24 4.56
C GLY A 48 -10.65 5.47 3.69
N ARG A 49 -11.66 5.95 2.96
CA ARG A 49 -11.59 7.17 2.16
C ARG A 49 -11.28 8.39 3.02
N GLU A 50 -11.96 8.51 4.16
CA GLU A 50 -11.75 9.61 5.10
C GLU A 50 -10.31 9.62 5.61
N ILE A 51 -9.84 8.49 6.16
CA ILE A 51 -8.49 8.44 6.74
C ILE A 51 -7.39 8.51 5.69
N GLU A 52 -7.56 7.91 4.50
CA GLU A 52 -6.57 7.99 3.42
C GLU A 52 -6.43 9.44 2.93
N THR A 53 -7.55 10.15 2.76
CA THR A 53 -7.55 11.56 2.34
C THR A 53 -6.82 12.42 3.37
N ALA A 54 -7.13 12.24 4.66
CA ALA A 54 -6.48 12.96 5.74
C ALA A 54 -4.97 12.65 5.82
N PHE A 55 -4.60 11.37 5.69
CA PHE A 55 -3.20 10.92 5.69
C PHE A 55 -2.42 11.51 4.52
N ARG A 56 -2.96 11.43 3.30
CA ARG A 56 -2.31 11.97 2.10
C ARG A 56 -2.07 13.47 2.21
N ALA A 57 -3.06 14.21 2.73
CA ALA A 57 -2.92 15.64 2.99
C ALA A 57 -1.85 15.94 4.05
N ALA A 58 -1.81 15.15 5.14
CA ALA A 58 -0.82 15.30 6.19
C ALA A 58 0.61 15.04 5.70
N VAL A 59 0.82 13.99 4.90
CA VAL A 59 2.13 13.69 4.30
C VAL A 59 2.54 14.80 3.33
N GLN A 60 1.65 15.20 2.42
CA GLN A 60 1.95 16.28 1.46
C GLN A 60 2.35 17.58 2.18
N LYS A 61 1.67 17.92 3.27
CA LYS A 61 2.00 19.10 4.09
C LYS A 61 3.36 18.96 4.78
N ALA A 62 3.70 17.77 5.28
CA ALA A 62 4.91 17.54 6.05
C ALA A 62 6.17 17.35 5.18
N THR A 63 6.04 16.71 4.01
CA THR A 63 7.19 16.27 3.20
C THR A 63 7.22 16.86 1.80
N GLY A 64 6.12 17.48 1.35
CA GLY A 64 5.99 17.95 -0.03
C GLY A 64 5.84 16.84 -1.08
N SER A 65 5.66 15.57 -0.66
CA SER A 65 5.62 14.41 -1.55
C SER A 65 4.34 13.59 -1.42
N TYR A 66 4.06 12.78 -2.44
CA TYR A 66 3.10 11.68 -2.33
C TYR A 66 3.53 10.69 -1.20
N PRO A 67 2.59 10.01 -0.53
CA PRO A 67 2.92 8.96 0.44
C PRO A 67 3.83 7.86 -0.11
N LEU A 68 4.96 7.65 0.56
CA LEU A 68 5.87 6.54 0.28
C LEU A 68 5.49 5.31 1.11
N GLY A 69 5.96 4.12 0.74
CA GLY A 69 5.64 2.87 1.44
C GLY A 69 5.90 2.96 2.95
N GLY A 70 7.02 3.56 3.36
CA GLY A 70 7.34 3.77 4.78
C GLY A 70 6.32 4.63 5.53
N HIS A 71 5.78 5.68 4.88
CA HIS A 71 4.70 6.49 5.47
C HIS A 71 3.43 5.66 5.65
N GLN A 72 3.09 4.86 4.65
CA GLN A 72 1.87 4.06 4.61
C GLN A 72 1.89 2.92 5.63
N LEU A 73 3.01 2.19 5.75
CA LEU A 73 3.19 1.15 6.76
C LEU A 73 3.11 1.71 8.17
N SER A 74 3.78 2.84 8.43
CA SER A 74 3.76 3.48 9.75
C SER A 74 2.37 3.99 10.11
N ALA A 75 1.69 4.69 9.17
CA ALA A 75 0.36 5.21 9.40
C ALA A 75 -0.68 4.09 9.56
N GLY A 76 -0.60 3.03 8.75
CA GLY A 76 -1.48 1.87 8.86
C GLY A 76 -1.36 1.17 10.21
N GLY A 77 -0.13 0.93 10.67
CA GLY A 77 0.13 0.34 12.00
C GLY A 77 -0.38 1.22 13.15
N LEU A 78 -0.09 2.52 13.11
CA LEU A 78 -0.56 3.47 14.14
C LEU A 78 -2.07 3.63 14.15
N TRP A 79 -2.71 3.66 12.97
CA TRP A 79 -4.17 3.74 12.88
C TRP A 79 -4.83 2.49 13.44
N LEU A 80 -4.29 1.31 13.13
CA LEU A 80 -4.77 0.05 13.70
C LEU A 80 -4.64 0.04 15.23
N LEU A 81 -3.49 0.47 15.76
CA LEU A 81 -3.28 0.60 17.20
C LEU A 81 -4.31 1.54 17.83
N LYS A 82 -4.56 2.70 17.22
CA LYS A 82 -5.59 3.64 17.68
C LYS A 82 -6.97 2.96 17.76
N LEU A 83 -7.39 2.24 16.73
CA LEU A 83 -8.69 1.56 16.70
C LEU A 83 -8.81 0.51 17.82
N VAL A 84 -7.73 -0.21 18.12
CA VAL A 84 -7.69 -1.16 19.24
C VAL A 84 -7.81 -0.44 20.57
N LEU A 85 -7.05 0.65 20.79
CA LEU A 85 -7.09 1.42 22.03
C LEU A 85 -8.48 2.05 22.27
N ASP A 86 -9.10 2.60 21.22
CA ASP A 86 -10.46 3.17 21.29
C ASP A 86 -11.51 2.12 21.65
N LYS A 87 -11.28 0.86 21.23
CA LYS A 87 -12.15 -0.29 21.55
C LYS A 87 -11.89 -0.86 22.95
N ALA A 88 -10.63 -0.93 23.38
CA ALA A 88 -10.24 -1.46 24.67
C ALA A 88 -10.67 -0.52 25.82
N ARG A 89 -10.46 0.79 25.67
CA ARG A 89 -10.75 1.82 26.68
C ARG A 89 -10.09 1.59 28.05
N THR A 90 -8.96 0.89 28.04
CA THR A 90 -8.15 0.53 29.22
C THR A 90 -6.74 0.16 28.76
N ASP A 91 -5.80 0.20 29.69
CA ASP A 91 -4.42 -0.28 29.57
C ASP A 91 -4.25 -1.75 30.02
N GLU A 92 -5.32 -2.42 30.46
CA GLU A 92 -5.30 -3.83 30.83
C GLU A 92 -5.02 -4.74 29.62
N LEU A 93 -4.01 -5.61 29.75
CA LEU A 93 -3.52 -6.48 28.67
C LEU A 93 -4.62 -7.38 28.08
N GLU A 94 -5.42 -8.01 28.94
CA GLU A 94 -6.47 -8.94 28.48
C GLU A 94 -7.58 -8.22 27.71
N ALA A 95 -7.94 -7.01 28.13
CA ALA A 95 -8.90 -6.19 27.40
C ALA A 95 -8.34 -5.74 26.05
N PHE A 96 -7.06 -5.37 26.00
CA PHE A 96 -6.37 -5.06 24.75
C PHE A 96 -6.36 -6.26 23.80
N ARG A 97 -5.97 -7.44 24.26
CA ARG A 97 -5.97 -8.68 23.46
C ARG A 97 -7.36 -8.99 22.91
N LYS A 98 -8.40 -8.90 23.76
CA LYS A 98 -9.79 -9.08 23.32
C LYS A 98 -10.20 -8.06 22.25
N ALA A 99 -9.78 -6.80 22.37
CA ALA A 99 -10.05 -5.78 21.37
C ALA A 99 -9.35 -6.08 20.03
N VAL A 100 -8.09 -6.54 20.05
CA VAL A 100 -7.33 -6.96 18.87
C VAL A 100 -8.05 -8.09 18.13
N PHE A 101 -8.37 -9.20 18.82
CA PHE A 101 -9.01 -10.36 18.17
C PHE A 101 -10.47 -10.08 17.74
N ALA A 102 -11.10 -9.05 18.31
CA ALA A 102 -12.42 -8.61 17.90
C ALA A 102 -12.39 -7.61 16.73
N LEU A 103 -11.23 -7.30 16.15
CA LEU A 103 -11.14 -6.49 14.93
C LEU A 103 -11.61 -7.29 13.72
N ASP A 104 -12.48 -6.68 12.93
CA ASP A 104 -12.87 -7.18 11.61
C ASP A 104 -13.06 -5.97 10.68
N LEU A 105 -11.95 -5.54 10.09
CA LEU A 105 -11.89 -4.42 9.15
C LEU A 105 -11.82 -4.99 7.73
N PRO A 106 -12.86 -4.83 6.89
CA PRO A 106 -12.82 -5.27 5.50
C PRO A 106 -11.72 -4.55 4.69
N VAL A 107 -11.39 -5.10 3.51
CA VAL A 107 -10.54 -4.39 2.54
C VAL A 107 -11.14 -3.03 2.24
N GLY A 108 -10.29 -2.01 2.18
CA GLY A 108 -10.67 -0.63 1.97
C GLY A 108 -10.98 0.16 3.25
N SER A 109 -10.75 -0.40 4.45
CA SER A 109 -10.99 0.30 5.73
C SER A 109 -9.77 1.04 6.28
N LEU A 110 -8.54 0.62 5.95
CA LEU A 110 -7.30 1.24 6.46
C LEU A 110 -6.73 2.29 5.52
N VAL A 111 -5.74 3.04 6.02
CA VAL A 111 -5.04 4.14 5.33
C VAL A 111 -4.56 3.77 3.92
N ASN A 112 -4.03 2.56 3.75
CA ASN A 112 -3.52 2.04 2.46
C ASN A 112 -4.56 1.17 1.73
N GLY A 113 -5.83 1.26 2.12
CA GLY A 113 -6.92 0.44 1.62
C GLY A 113 -6.87 -1.03 2.02
N TRP A 114 -6.02 -1.43 2.96
CA TRP A 114 -6.05 -2.79 3.49
C TRP A 114 -7.22 -3.02 4.43
N GLY A 115 -7.49 -4.29 4.70
CA GLY A 115 -8.28 -4.73 5.85
C GLY A 115 -7.39 -5.31 6.93
N ALA A 116 -7.98 -5.63 8.07
CA ALA A 116 -7.33 -6.35 9.15
C ALA A 116 -8.32 -7.21 9.93
N LYS A 117 -7.95 -8.47 10.16
CA LYS A 117 -8.62 -9.38 11.08
C LYS A 117 -7.62 -10.41 11.55
N PHE A 118 -7.44 -10.55 12.85
CA PHE A 118 -6.45 -11.46 13.39
C PHE A 118 -7.03 -12.85 13.63
N ASP A 119 -6.34 -13.89 13.18
CA ASP A 119 -6.65 -15.28 13.54
C ASP A 119 -6.12 -15.62 14.94
N GLU A 120 -6.37 -16.84 15.43
CA GLU A 120 -5.95 -17.28 16.77
C GLU A 120 -4.43 -17.24 17.01
N THR A 121 -3.62 -17.24 15.94
CA THR A 121 -2.16 -17.12 16.01
C THR A 121 -1.70 -15.67 16.09
N GLY A 122 -2.60 -14.71 15.93
CA GLY A 122 -2.29 -13.28 15.86
C GLY A 122 -1.83 -12.82 14.48
N GLN A 123 -1.96 -13.65 13.45
CA GLN A 123 -1.65 -13.27 12.07
C GLN A 123 -2.87 -12.62 11.41
N ASN A 124 -2.62 -11.67 10.51
CA ASN A 124 -3.71 -11.10 9.71
C ASN A 124 -4.27 -12.17 8.76
N SER A 125 -5.58 -12.37 8.81
CA SER A 125 -6.29 -13.38 8.04
C SER A 125 -6.28 -13.07 6.54
N ASN A 126 -6.16 -14.13 5.73
CA ASN A 126 -6.04 -14.01 4.27
C ASN A 126 -7.19 -13.22 3.62
N ALA A 127 -8.41 -13.30 4.15
CA ALA A 127 -9.58 -12.60 3.59
C ALA A 127 -9.53 -11.07 3.76
N ARG A 128 -8.54 -10.54 4.49
CA ARG A 128 -8.32 -9.10 4.71
C ARG A 128 -6.98 -8.61 4.17
N VAL A 129 -6.14 -9.52 3.67
CA VAL A 129 -4.89 -9.19 3.01
C VAL A 129 -5.20 -8.65 1.62
N GLN A 130 -4.80 -7.40 1.38
CA GLN A 130 -4.85 -6.76 0.08
C GLN A 130 -3.42 -6.43 -0.34
N HIS A 131 -3.02 -6.84 -1.54
CA HIS A 131 -1.73 -6.43 -2.10
C HIS A 131 -1.95 -5.61 -3.36
N TYR A 132 -1.05 -4.66 -3.60
CA TYR A 132 -1.05 -3.87 -4.82
C TYR A 132 0.16 -4.24 -5.65
N MET A 133 -0.08 -4.46 -6.95
CA MET A 133 1.00 -4.57 -7.90
C MET A 133 1.29 -3.18 -8.41
N LEU A 134 2.52 -2.70 -8.21
CA LEU A 134 3.01 -1.46 -8.77
C LEU A 134 3.97 -1.78 -9.91
N GLN A 135 4.11 -0.86 -10.85
CA GLN A 135 5.07 -0.96 -11.94
C GLN A 135 5.84 0.35 -12.09
N TRP A 136 7.15 0.27 -12.30
CA TRP A 136 7.93 1.42 -12.72
C TRP A 136 7.54 1.85 -14.13
N GLN A 137 6.92 3.02 -14.25
CA GLN A 137 6.53 3.65 -15.51
C GLN A 137 6.94 5.11 -15.51
N ASN A 138 7.70 5.50 -16.53
CA ASN A 138 8.10 6.88 -16.77
C ASN A 138 8.76 7.51 -15.53
N GLY A 139 9.62 6.75 -14.83
CA GLY A 139 10.32 7.19 -13.62
C GLY A 139 9.48 7.21 -12.34
N ALA A 140 8.25 6.71 -12.36
CA ALA A 140 7.37 6.62 -11.19
C ALA A 140 6.90 5.18 -10.94
N LEU A 141 6.83 4.78 -9.66
CA LEU A 141 6.31 3.47 -9.26
C LEU A 141 4.80 3.56 -9.04
N VAL A 142 4.02 3.25 -10.07
CA VAL A 142 2.56 3.47 -10.10
C VAL A 142 1.78 2.19 -9.81
N SER A 143 0.67 2.27 -9.08
CA SER A 143 -0.21 1.10 -8.86
C SER A 143 -0.88 0.68 -10.16
N VAL A 144 -0.80 -0.59 -10.56
CA VAL A 144 -1.42 -1.11 -11.80
C VAL A 144 -2.44 -2.22 -11.57
N TRP A 145 -2.49 -2.79 -10.37
CA TRP A 145 -3.48 -3.81 -9.98
C TRP A 145 -3.73 -3.81 -8.45
N PRO A 146 -4.94 -4.15 -7.96
CA PRO A 146 -6.13 -4.51 -8.73
C PRO A 146 -6.81 -3.30 -9.37
N GLU A 147 -7.48 -3.55 -10.49
CA GLU A 147 -8.07 -2.50 -11.33
C GLU A 147 -9.13 -1.64 -10.63
N GLU A 148 -9.81 -2.23 -9.65
CA GLU A 148 -10.77 -1.55 -8.77
C GLU A 148 -10.12 -0.43 -7.96
N PHE A 149 -8.84 -0.58 -7.60
CA PHE A 149 -8.10 0.38 -6.77
C PHE A 149 -7.11 1.24 -7.56
N THR A 150 -7.05 1.16 -8.89
CA THR A 150 -6.14 2.02 -9.66
C THR A 150 -6.69 2.56 -10.97
N THR A 151 -6.29 3.79 -11.29
CA THR A 151 -6.50 4.44 -12.60
C THR A 151 -5.41 4.10 -13.62
N ASN A 152 -4.25 3.58 -13.20
CA ASN A 152 -3.20 3.18 -14.14
C ASN A 152 -3.38 1.72 -14.60
N ARG A 153 -2.64 1.34 -15.64
CA ARG A 153 -2.64 -0.02 -16.19
C ARG A 153 -1.22 -0.48 -16.46
N THR A 154 -1.05 -1.79 -16.44
CA THR A 154 0.21 -2.46 -16.78
C THR A 154 0.67 -2.05 -18.17
N LYS A 155 1.97 -1.74 -18.29
CA LYS A 155 2.68 -1.55 -19.56
C LYS A 155 3.73 -2.63 -19.72
N TRP A 156 4.29 -2.76 -20.92
CA TRP A 156 5.49 -3.57 -21.16
C TRP A 156 5.38 -5.02 -20.65
N LEU A 157 4.27 -5.69 -20.99
CA LEU A 157 4.05 -7.10 -20.71
C LEU A 157 3.63 -7.80 -22.03
N PRO A 158 4.47 -8.71 -22.61
CA PRO A 158 5.80 -9.10 -22.13
C PRO A 158 6.80 -7.94 -22.16
N LEU A 159 7.81 -8.01 -21.29
CA LEU A 159 8.85 -7.00 -21.17
C LEU A 159 9.64 -6.86 -22.49
N PRO A 160 9.63 -5.68 -23.13
CA PRO A 160 10.29 -5.48 -24.41
C PRO A 160 11.80 -5.28 -24.22
N ALA A 161 12.50 -5.04 -25.32
CA ALA A 161 13.91 -4.65 -25.29
C ALA A 161 14.10 -3.40 -24.41
N TRP A 162 15.29 -3.27 -23.81
CA TRP A 162 15.58 -2.25 -22.81
C TRP A 162 15.33 -0.82 -23.32
N ASP A 163 15.77 -0.55 -24.53
CA ASP A 163 15.64 0.74 -25.24
C ASP A 163 14.20 1.10 -25.63
N GLN A 164 13.26 0.16 -25.53
CA GLN A 164 11.84 0.32 -25.86
C GLN A 164 10.97 0.68 -24.65
N ARG A 165 11.56 0.87 -23.47
CA ARG A 165 10.86 1.15 -22.20
C ARG A 165 10.87 2.65 -21.85
N LYS A 166 10.51 3.49 -22.81
CA LYS A 166 10.49 4.96 -22.66
C LYS A 166 9.09 5.49 -22.40
#